data_AF-J9EFE6-F1
#
_entry.id   AF-J9EFE6-F1
#
_cell.length_a   1.000
_cell.length_b   1.000
_cell.length_c   1.000
_cell.angle_alpha   90.00
_cell.angle_beta   90.00
_cell.angle_gamma   90.00
#
_symmetry.space_group_name_H-M   'P 1'
#
loop_
_entity.id
_entity.type
_entity.pdbx_description
1 polymer ?
#
loop_
_entity_poly.entity_id
_entity_poly.type
_entity_poly.pdbx_seq_one_letter_code
_entity_poly.pdbx_strand_id
1 'polypeptide(L)'
;MLLFLKDTILVWAAQLLQNAIQIRLCTFSSVYRSMLVILSNSRISISYLGTEPSLFRLPAPQTRFIDFQQRYKEFIELEALIRKKPLESTEGATWKNPLTLNCSYDGFDSKSV
;
A
#
# COMPACT_ATOMS: atom_id res chain seq x y z
N MET A 1 -10.03 10.89 2.96
CA MET A 1 -8.62 11.33 3.06
C MET A 1 -8.50 12.35 4.17
N LEU A 2 -7.42 12.33 4.97
CA LEU A 2 -7.16 13.26 6.07
C LEU A 2 -5.93 14.10 5.74
N LEU A 3 -6.05 15.43 5.86
CA LEU A 3 -4.99 16.38 5.52
C LEU A 3 -4.66 17.24 6.75
N PHE A 4 -3.37 17.43 7.02
CA PHE A 4 -2.87 18.33 8.04
C PHE A 4 -2.17 19.49 7.36
N LEU A 5 -2.73 20.68 7.58
CA LEU A 5 -2.25 21.92 7.01
C LEU A 5 -1.62 22.75 8.12
N LYS A 6 -0.45 23.32 7.84
CA LYS A 6 0.10 24.44 8.61
C LYS A 6 -0.17 25.68 7.79
N ASP A 7 -1.11 26.49 8.25
CA ASP A 7 -1.67 27.61 7.49
C ASP A 7 -2.25 27.12 6.16
N THR A 8 -1.60 27.41 5.04
CA THR A 8 -1.98 26.96 3.70
C THR A 8 -1.10 25.84 3.15
N ILE A 9 -0.11 25.39 3.92
CA ILE A 9 0.89 24.40 3.48
C ILE A 9 0.49 23.01 3.97
N LEU A 10 0.38 22.04 3.06
CA LEU A 10 0.16 20.64 3.41
C LEU A 10 1.41 20.06 4.07
N VAL A 11 1.29 19.65 5.33
CA VAL A 11 2.41 19.09 6.12
C VAL A 11 2.32 17.56 6.18
N TRP A 12 1.10 17.01 6.22
CA TRP A 12 0.91 15.57 6.29
C TRP A 12 -0.44 15.17 5.67
N ALA A 13 -0.49 13.96 5.11
CA ALA A 13 -1.69 13.39 4.55
C ALA A 13 -1.76 11.90 4.87
N ALA A 14 -2.97 11.40 5.13
CA ALA A 14 -3.22 9.98 5.23
C ALA A 14 -4.55 9.56 4.61
N GLN A 15 -4.58 8.30 4.21
CA GLN A 15 -5.80 7.66 3.77
C GLN A 15 -6.57 7.13 4.98
N LEU A 16 -7.86 7.43 5.02
CA LEU A 16 -8.78 6.88 6.00
C LEU A 16 -9.55 5.74 5.35
N LEU A 17 -9.82 4.69 6.12
CA LEU A 17 -10.65 3.55 5.69
C LEU A 17 -12.12 3.95 5.46
N GLN A 18 -12.61 4.93 6.22
CA GLN A 18 -13.99 5.41 6.18
C GLN A 18 -14.01 6.94 6.25
N ASN A 19 -15.14 7.54 5.85
CA ASN A 19 -15.34 8.98 5.97
C ASN A 19 -15.46 9.38 7.44
N ALA A 20 -14.66 10.36 7.84
CA ALA A 20 -14.68 10.92 9.18
C ALA A 20 -15.83 11.94 9.29
N ILE A 21 -16.66 11.77 10.32
CA ILE A 21 -17.67 12.75 10.72
C ILE A 21 -17.03 13.79 11.64
N GLN A 22 -16.24 13.32 12.60
CA GLN A 22 -15.62 14.15 13.60
C GLN A 22 -14.22 13.65 13.92
N ILE A 23 -13.32 14.60 14.12
CA ILE A 23 -11.93 14.35 14.48
C ILE A 23 -11.61 15.19 15.72
N ARG A 24 -11.01 14.56 16.73
CA ARG A 24 -10.54 15.24 17.94
C ARG A 24 -9.15 14.77 18.33
N LEU A 25 -8.44 15.64 19.04
CA LEU A 25 -7.20 15.28 19.70
C LEU A 25 -7.51 14.98 21.17
N CYS A 26 -7.14 13.79 21.63
CA CYS A 26 -7.42 13.33 22.99
C CYS A 26 -6.15 12.82 23.66
N THR A 27 -6.13 12.90 24.99
CA THR A 27 -5.08 12.29 25.82
C THR A 27 -5.76 11.28 26.74
N PHE A 28 -5.33 10.03 26.65
CA PHE A 28 -5.91 8.93 27.43
C PHE A 28 -5.05 8.57 28.64
N SER A 29 -3.73 8.78 28.56
CA SER A 29 -2.81 8.52 29.67
C SER A 29 -1.52 9.36 29.54
N SER A 30 -0.59 9.19 30.48
CA SER A 30 0.75 9.78 30.40
C SER A 30 1.54 9.31 29.17
N VAL A 31 1.30 8.07 28.73
CA VAL A 31 1.95 7.45 27.56
C VAL A 31 1.21 7.80 26.27
N TYR A 32 -0.13 7.77 26.31
CA TYR A 32 -0.97 7.99 25.13
C TYR A 32 -1.50 9.43 25.12
N ARG A 33 -0.61 10.35 24.74
CA ARG A 33 -0.89 11.78 24.59
C ARG A 33 -1.10 12.14 23.13
N SER A 34 -1.91 13.18 22.89
CA SER A 34 -2.14 13.74 21.56
C SER A 34 -2.58 12.70 20.51
N MET A 35 -3.41 11.76 20.93
CA MET A 35 -4.00 10.75 20.07
C MET A 35 -5.11 11.36 19.23
N LEU A 36 -5.14 11.01 17.95
CA LEU A 36 -6.20 11.39 17.03
C LEU A 36 -7.36 10.41 17.18
N VAL A 37 -8.53 10.92 17.56
CA VAL A 37 -9.77 10.15 17.65
C VAL A 37 -10.64 10.54 16.46
N ILE A 38 -11.03 9.54 15.68
CA ILE A 38 -11.82 9.70 14.47
C ILE A 38 -13.11 8.92 14.63
N LEU A 39 -14.23 9.64 14.61
CA LEU A 39 -15.57 9.08 14.57
C LEU A 39 -16.03 8.96 13.12
N SER A 40 -16.44 7.76 12.73
CA SER A 40 -17.17 7.46 11.50
C SER A 40 -18.58 6.94 11.83
N ASN A 41 -19.40 6.69 10.81
CA ASN A 41 -20.79 6.23 11.00
C ASN A 41 -20.89 4.95 11.83
N SER A 42 -19.96 4.00 11.64
CA SER A 42 -20.01 2.67 12.25
C SER A 42 -18.86 2.37 13.20
N ARG A 43 -17.88 3.27 13.33
CA ARG A 43 -16.66 2.99 14.10
C ARG A 43 -16.07 4.24 14.73
N ILE A 44 -15.52 4.06 15.93
CA ILE A 44 -14.56 4.99 16.52
C ILE A 44 -13.17 4.39 16.35
N SER A 45 -12.26 5.16 15.78
CA SER A 45 -10.85 4.76 15.61
C SER A 45 -9.93 5.75 16.32
N ILE A 46 -8.87 5.21 16.91
CA ILE A 46 -7.84 5.97 17.60
C ILE A 46 -6.53 5.73 16.85
N SER A 47 -5.83 6.81 16.54
CA SER A 47 -4.64 6.81 15.70
C SER A 47 -3.63 7.80 16.23
N TYR A 48 -2.38 7.68 15.83
CA TYR A 48 -1.34 8.68 16.06
C TYR A 48 -0.82 9.16 14.71
N LEU A 49 -0.27 10.39 14.65
CA LEU A 49 0.44 10.84 13.45
C LEU A 49 1.67 9.96 13.25
N GLY A 50 1.91 9.54 12.02
CA GLY A 50 3.06 8.69 11.68
C GLY A 50 4.37 9.24 12.22
N THR A 51 5.31 8.34 12.50
CA THR A 51 6.64 8.67 13.00
C THR A 51 7.36 9.67 12.11
N GLU A 52 8.17 10.52 12.72
CA GLU A 52 9.08 11.44 12.03
C GLU A 52 9.78 10.72 10.86
N PRO A 53 9.90 11.33 9.66
CA PRO A 53 10.55 10.70 8.50
C PRO A 53 11.94 10.12 8.80
N SER A 54 12.66 10.67 9.79
CA SER A 54 13.99 10.20 10.21
C SER A 54 13.99 8.82 10.91
N LEU A 55 12.85 8.38 11.45
CA LEU A 55 12.67 7.09 12.13
C LEU A 55 12.46 5.94 11.13
N PHE A 56 11.93 6.23 9.94
CA PHE A 56 11.87 5.28 8.84
C PHE A 56 12.95 5.59 7.81
N ARG A 57 14.21 5.31 8.18
CA ARG A 57 15.28 5.23 7.20
C ARG A 57 15.27 3.83 6.60
N LEU A 58 15.34 3.76 5.26
CA LEU A 58 15.77 2.52 4.62
C LEU A 58 17.08 2.10 5.32
N PRO A 59 17.20 0.83 5.74
CA PRO A 59 18.43 0.38 6.35
C PRO A 59 19.57 0.78 5.44
N ALA A 60 20.61 1.41 6.01
CA ALA A 60 21.81 1.75 5.26
C ALA A 60 22.20 0.51 4.46
N PRO A 61 22.51 0.64 3.15
CA PRO A 61 22.80 -0.52 2.33
C PRO A 61 23.87 -1.32 3.05
N GLN A 62 23.46 -2.46 3.61
CA GLN A 62 24.42 -3.40 4.15
C GLN A 62 25.39 -3.66 3.00
N THR A 63 26.67 -3.81 3.29
CA THR A 63 27.68 -4.29 2.34
C THR A 63 27.41 -5.76 1.99
N ARG A 64 26.17 -6.07 1.60
CA ARG A 64 25.81 -7.27 0.89
C ARG A 64 26.44 -7.09 -0.47
N PHE A 65 27.52 -7.80 -0.70
CA PHE A 65 28.13 -7.90 -2.01
C PHE A 65 27.04 -8.41 -2.96
N ILE A 66 26.56 -7.55 -3.85
CA ILE A 66 25.66 -7.94 -4.93
C ILE A 66 26.55 -8.41 -6.06
N ASP A 67 26.52 -9.71 -6.35
CA ASP A 67 27.17 -10.24 -7.54
C ASP A 67 26.35 -9.87 -8.79
N PHE A 68 26.73 -8.75 -9.40
CA PHE A 68 26.09 -8.24 -10.62
C PHE A 68 26.21 -9.21 -11.80
N GLN A 69 27.29 -10.01 -11.86
CA GLN A 69 27.49 -10.99 -12.93
C GLN A 69 26.50 -12.14 -12.81
N GLN A 70 26.31 -12.67 -11.59
CA GLN A 70 25.31 -13.72 -11.34
C GLN A 70 23.90 -13.22 -11.63
N ARG A 71 23.54 -12.03 -11.14
CA ARG A 71 22.22 -11.42 -11.37
C ARG A 71 21.94 -11.16 -12.85
N TYR A 72 22.95 -10.78 -13.62
CA TYR A 72 22.82 -10.55 -15.05
C TYR A 72 22.62 -11.86 -15.83
N LYS A 73 23.30 -12.94 -15.44
CA LYS A 73 23.09 -14.28 -16.02
C LYS A 73 21.67 -14.78 -15.76
N GLU A 74 21.21 -14.66 -14.52
CA GLU A 74 19.84 -15.03 -14.13
C GLU A 74 18.80 -14.20 -14.91
N PHE A 75 19.04 -12.89 -15.07
CA PHE A 75 18.18 -12.03 -15.87
C PHE A 75 18.07 -12.48 -17.32
N ILE A 76 19.20 -12.77 -17.99
CA ILE A 76 19.19 -13.24 -19.38
C ILE A 76 18.46 -14.57 -19.51
N GLU A 77 18.67 -15.50 -18.57
CA GLU A 77 18.00 -16.80 -18.59
C GLU A 77 16.47 -16.65 -18.47
N LEU A 78 16.01 -15.84 -17.51
CA LEU A 78 14.58 -15.57 -17.32
C LEU A 78 13.98 -14.82 -18.51
N GLU A 79 14.68 -13.82 -19.05
CA GLU A 79 14.25 -13.10 -20.24
C GLU A 79 14.14 -14.05 -21.45
N ALA A 80 15.11 -14.94 -21.64
CA ALA A 80 15.07 -15.94 -22.69
C ALA A 80 13.89 -16.90 -22.51
N LEU A 81 13.56 -17.33 -21.29
CA LEU A 81 12.38 -18.16 -21.02
C LEU A 81 11.06 -17.43 -21.33
N ILE A 82 10.98 -16.14 -20.99
CA ILE A 82 9.81 -15.30 -21.28
C ILE A 82 9.65 -15.13 -22.81
N ARG A 83 10.74 -14.86 -23.53
CA ARG A 83 10.73 -14.67 -24.99
C ARG A 83 10.57 -15.97 -25.78
N LYS A 84 11.10 -17.10 -25.27
CA LYS A 84 10.99 -18.42 -25.90
C LYS A 84 9.64 -19.07 -25.69
N LYS A 85 8.79 -18.57 -24.77
CA LYS A 85 7.38 -18.95 -24.72
C LYS A 85 6.74 -18.46 -26.03
N PRO A 86 6.50 -19.34 -27.01
CA PRO A 86 5.90 -18.92 -28.25
C PRO A 86 4.44 -18.54 -27.94
N LEU A 87 3.90 -17.59 -28.68
CA LEU A 87 2.47 -17.34 -28.79
C LEU A 87 1.70 -18.57 -29.38
N GLU A 88 2.38 -19.70 -29.59
CA GLU A 88 1.91 -20.89 -30.26
C GLU A 88 1.86 -22.08 -29.29
N SER A 89 0.82 -22.08 -28.48
CA SER A 89 0.06 -23.30 -28.18
C SER A 89 -1.41 -22.90 -28.02
N THR A 90 -1.93 -22.26 -29.07
CA THR A 90 -3.36 -22.05 -29.33
C THR A 90 -3.96 -23.14 -30.21
N GLU A 91 -3.19 -24.18 -30.57
CA GLU A 91 -3.74 -25.39 -31.19
C GLU A 91 -3.36 -26.61 -30.35
N GLY A 92 -4.21 -26.95 -29.37
CA GLY A 92 -4.18 -28.27 -28.72
C GLY A 92 -3.90 -28.31 -27.21
N ALA A 93 -3.63 -27.20 -26.53
CA ALA A 93 -3.60 -27.18 -25.07
C ALA A 93 -4.97 -26.72 -24.54
N THR A 94 -5.75 -27.64 -23.97
CA THR A 94 -6.88 -27.27 -23.11
C THR A 94 -6.32 -26.50 -21.92
N TRP A 95 -6.36 -25.16 -22.01
CA TRP A 95 -6.11 -24.28 -20.88
C TRP A 95 -7.21 -24.55 -19.86
N LYS A 96 -6.96 -25.46 -18.91
CA LYS A 96 -7.82 -25.69 -17.75
C LYS A 96 -7.72 -24.49 -16.80
N ASN A 97 -8.25 -23.34 -17.23
CA ASN A 97 -8.31 -22.03 -16.55
C ASN A 97 -7.30 -21.02 -17.15
N PRO A 98 -7.69 -20.23 -18.17
CA PRO A 98 -7.00 -18.97 -18.46
C PRO A 98 -6.95 -18.14 -17.17
N LEU A 99 -5.78 -17.60 -16.83
CA LEU A 99 -5.63 -16.65 -15.73
C LEU A 99 -6.33 -15.35 -16.13
N THR A 100 -7.62 -15.25 -15.80
CA THR A 100 -8.42 -14.05 -15.97
C THR A 100 -8.16 -13.11 -14.79
N LEU A 101 -7.55 -11.96 -15.07
CA LEU A 101 -7.42 -10.89 -14.09
C LEU A 101 -8.68 -10.03 -14.16
N ASN A 102 -9.72 -10.46 -13.45
CA ASN A 102 -10.94 -9.69 -13.30
C ASN A 102 -10.72 -8.61 -12.22
N CYS A 103 -10.33 -7.41 -12.65
CA CYS A 103 -10.43 -6.22 -11.80
C CYS A 103 -11.85 -5.66 -11.93
N SER A 104 -12.76 -6.11 -11.06
CA SER A 104 -14.00 -5.37 -10.81
C SER A 104 -13.72 -4.28 -9.78
N TYR A 105 -13.89 -3.03 -10.20
CA TYR A 105 -14.03 -1.92 -9.28
C TYR A 105 -15.51 -1.82 -8.95
N ASP A 106 -15.92 -2.45 -7.84
CA ASP A 106 -17.23 -2.17 -7.26
C ASP A 106 -17.13 -0.80 -6.60
N GLY A 107 -17.65 0.21 -7.31
CA GLY A 107 -17.86 1.53 -6.74
C GLY A 107 -18.62 1.42 -5.42
N PHE A 108 -18.38 2.38 -4.53
CA PHE A 108 -18.93 2.40 -3.17
C PHE A 108 -20.42 2.01 -3.12
N ASP A 109 -20.70 0.89 -2.44
CA ASP A 109 -22.05 0.46 -2.11
C ASP A 109 -22.75 1.57 -1.31
N SER A 110 -23.63 2.29 -1.98
CA SER A 110 -24.48 3.29 -1.37
C SER A 110 -25.72 2.64 -0.74
N LYS A 111 -25.60 1.50 -0.05
CA LYS A 111 -26.63 0.94 0.84
C LYS A 111 -26.02 0.01 1.88
N SER A 112 -25.79 0.54 3.07
CA SER A 112 -25.84 -0.22 4.32
C SER A 112 -26.13 0.80 5.43
N VAL A 113 -27.43 0.87 5.75
CA VAL A 113 -28.12 1.37 6.96
C VAL A 113 -27.39 2.37 7.85
#